data_AF-A0A345NLT6-F1
#
_entry.id   AF-A0A345NLT6-F1
#
_cell.length_a   1.000
_cell.length_b   1.000
_cell.length_c   1.000
_cell.angle_alpha   90.00
_cell.angle_beta   90.00
_cell.angle_gamma   90.00
#
_symmetry.space_group_name_H-M   'P 1'
#
loop_
_entity.id
_entity.type
_entity.pdbx_description
1 polymer ?
#
loop_
_entity_poly.entity_id
_entity_poly.type
_entity_poly.pdbx_seq_one_letter_code
_entity_poly.pdbx_strand_id
1 'polypeptide(L)'
;MDPLALGAALPAATAMDTVDFHLNEALTNLYVGLHRELRGEHLAAMRFIQVYAVDRVLALVRLDPATELDHPDPFEATRRIENASLPGGLPLHQMIPGYTDNLNAARAVLAWLTTHHHTDPAIVAAIRELTTTLETQSQTDNA
;
A
#
# COMPACT_ATOMS: atom_id res chain seq x y z
N MET A 1 21.72 -1.49 39.51
CA MET A 1 21.95 -0.77 38.24
C MET A 1 21.29 -1.59 37.16
N ASP A 2 20.10 -1.21 36.73
CA ASP A 2 19.37 -1.90 35.67
C ASP A 2 19.99 -1.51 34.31
N PRO A 3 20.60 -2.45 33.56
CA PRO A 3 21.30 -2.14 32.32
C PRO A 3 20.35 -1.85 31.14
N LEU A 4 19.03 -1.86 31.32
CA LEU A 4 18.04 -1.68 30.25
C LEU A 4 17.36 -0.31 30.20
N ALA A 5 17.74 0.63 31.06
CA ALA A 5 17.23 2.01 30.99
C ALA A 5 17.95 2.84 29.89
N LEU A 6 17.98 2.34 28.65
CA LEU A 6 18.29 3.21 27.51
C LEU A 6 16.97 3.79 27.01
N GLY A 7 16.65 4.99 27.47
CA GLY A 7 15.73 5.88 26.77
C GLY A 7 16.33 6.22 25.42
N ALA A 8 16.22 5.32 24.45
CA ALA A 8 16.54 5.62 23.08
C ALA A 8 15.47 6.57 22.58
N ALA A 9 15.83 7.83 22.39
CA ALA A 9 14.99 8.78 21.68
C ALA A 9 14.61 8.14 20.34
N LEU A 10 13.31 8.07 20.05
CA LEU A 10 12.82 7.59 18.76
C LEU A 10 13.56 8.36 17.65
N PRO A 11 13.99 7.69 16.57
CA PRO A 11 14.59 8.40 15.45
C PRO A 11 13.62 9.50 15.01
N ALA A 12 14.16 10.72 14.85
CA ALA A 12 13.36 11.85 14.37
C ALA A 12 12.67 11.44 13.06
N ALA A 13 11.37 11.71 12.96
CA ALA A 13 10.62 11.49 11.71
C ALA A 13 11.46 12.06 10.56
N THR A 14 11.81 11.21 9.60
CA THR A 14 12.54 11.67 8.42
C THR A 14 11.67 12.71 7.72
N ALA A 15 12.27 13.64 6.99
CA ALA A 15 11.54 14.70 6.28
C ALA A 15 10.46 14.20 5.28
N MET A 16 10.33 12.88 5.11
CA MET A 16 9.45 12.20 4.18
C MET A 16 8.33 11.40 4.87
N ASP A 17 8.14 11.49 6.20
CA ASP A 17 7.03 10.81 6.89
C ASP A 17 5.73 11.64 6.91
N THR A 18 5.21 11.93 5.72
CA THR A 18 3.98 12.75 5.54
C THR A 18 2.91 11.99 4.77
N VAL A 19 1.65 12.38 4.97
CA VAL A 19 0.50 11.83 4.23
C VAL A 19 0.73 11.99 2.72
N ASP A 20 1.12 13.18 2.26
CA ASP A 20 1.36 13.45 0.84
C ASP A 20 2.45 12.56 0.25
N PHE A 21 3.55 12.33 1.00
CA PHE A 21 4.62 11.46 0.53
C PHE A 21 4.11 10.03 0.34
N HIS A 22 3.54 9.42 1.38
CA HIS A 22 3.12 8.02 1.32
C HIS A 22 1.98 7.81 0.33
N LEU A 23 1.02 8.76 0.22
CA LEU A 23 -0.06 8.69 -0.76
C LEU A 23 0.48 8.69 -2.20
N ASN A 24 1.34 9.64 -2.53
CA ASN A 24 1.89 9.76 -3.89
C ASN A 24 2.84 8.59 -4.21
N GLU A 25 3.60 8.11 -3.22
CA GLU A 25 4.47 6.94 -3.38
C GLU A 25 3.65 5.65 -3.55
N ALA A 26 2.52 5.49 -2.86
CA ALA A 26 1.62 4.35 -3.05
C ALA A 26 1.06 4.32 -4.49
N LEU A 27 0.55 5.47 -4.97
CA LEU A 27 0.03 5.61 -6.33
C LEU A 27 1.13 5.38 -7.39
N THR A 28 2.34 5.86 -7.14
CA THR A 28 3.50 5.64 -8.02
C THR A 28 3.87 4.15 -8.07
N ASN A 29 3.89 3.47 -6.92
CA ASN A 29 4.17 2.04 -6.84
C ASN A 29 3.12 1.22 -7.60
N LEU A 30 1.83 1.57 -7.51
CA LEU A 30 0.78 0.95 -8.32
C LEU A 30 1.00 1.17 -9.81
N TYR A 31 1.27 2.41 -10.23
CA TYR A 31 1.51 2.76 -11.63
C TYR A 31 2.70 1.98 -12.21
N VAL A 32 3.83 1.97 -11.52
CA VAL A 32 5.02 1.21 -11.94
C VAL A 32 4.77 -0.30 -11.94
N GLY A 33 4.11 -0.82 -10.90
CA GLY A 33 3.81 -2.23 -10.75
C GLY A 33 2.89 -2.75 -11.86
N LEU A 34 1.84 -2.02 -12.22
CA LEU A 34 0.93 -2.38 -13.31
C LEU A 34 1.63 -2.39 -14.67
N HIS A 35 2.53 -1.44 -14.92
CA HIS A 35 3.38 -1.44 -16.12
C HIS A 35 4.30 -2.67 -16.19
N ARG A 36 4.82 -3.12 -15.04
CA ARG A 36 5.63 -4.36 -14.97
C ARG A 36 4.78 -5.59 -15.24
N GLU A 37 3.56 -5.64 -14.70
CA GLU A 37 2.62 -6.73 -14.94
C GLU A 37 2.30 -6.87 -16.43
N LEU A 38 2.02 -5.76 -17.13
CA LEU A 38 1.78 -5.73 -18.58
C LEU A 38 2.93 -6.28 -19.43
N ARG A 39 4.17 -6.28 -18.90
CA ARG A 39 5.36 -6.84 -19.57
C ARG A 39 5.66 -8.28 -19.15
N GLY A 40 4.85 -8.89 -18.29
CA GLY A 40 5.08 -10.23 -17.75
C GLY A 40 6.12 -10.29 -16.62
N GLU A 41 6.50 -9.15 -16.02
CA GLU A 41 7.44 -9.10 -14.89
C GLU A 41 6.72 -9.36 -13.53
N HIS A 42 5.97 -10.46 -13.43
CA HIS A 42 4.98 -10.70 -12.36
C HIS A 42 5.53 -10.61 -10.93
N LEU A 43 6.72 -11.14 -10.65
CA LEU A 43 7.34 -11.03 -9.33
C LEU A 43 7.69 -9.58 -8.98
N ALA A 44 8.20 -8.83 -9.95
CA ALA A 44 8.52 -7.42 -9.74
C ALA A 44 7.23 -6.62 -9.53
N ALA A 45 6.20 -6.85 -10.36
CA ALA A 45 4.89 -6.25 -10.19
C ALA A 45 4.29 -6.53 -8.79
N MET A 46 4.36 -7.78 -8.33
CA MET A 46 3.91 -8.19 -7.00
C MET A 46 4.60 -7.38 -5.89
N ARG A 47 5.92 -7.21 -5.95
CA ARG A 47 6.64 -6.40 -4.94
C ARG A 47 6.20 -4.94 -4.95
N PHE A 48 6.01 -4.35 -6.13
CA PHE A 48 5.54 -2.97 -6.24
C PHE A 48 4.11 -2.80 -5.71
N ILE A 49 3.20 -3.70 -6.10
CA ILE A 49 1.77 -3.58 -5.80
C ILE A 49 1.44 -4.04 -4.38
N GLN A 50 1.87 -5.23 -4.00
CA GLN A 50 1.41 -5.89 -2.77
C GLN A 50 2.33 -5.64 -1.57
N VAL A 51 3.59 -5.24 -1.81
CA VAL A 51 4.53 -4.94 -0.73
C VAL A 51 4.71 -3.43 -0.62
N TYR A 52 5.32 -2.79 -1.61
CA TYR A 52 5.71 -1.38 -1.49
C TYR A 52 4.51 -0.44 -1.39
N ALA A 53 3.48 -0.61 -2.22
CA ALA A 53 2.28 0.23 -2.11
C ALA A 53 1.53 -0.03 -0.79
N VAL A 54 1.50 -1.27 -0.30
CA VAL A 54 0.85 -1.61 0.98
C VAL A 54 1.63 -1.06 2.17
N ASP A 55 2.97 -1.08 2.14
CA ASP A 55 3.79 -0.43 3.18
C ASP A 55 3.44 1.07 3.30
N ARG A 56 3.16 1.73 2.16
CA ARG A 56 2.68 3.12 2.16
C ARG A 56 1.27 3.26 2.72
N VAL A 57 0.37 2.33 2.43
CA VAL A 57 -0.96 2.29 3.05
C VAL A 57 -0.84 2.14 4.58
N LEU A 58 0.04 1.26 5.07
CA LEU A 58 0.27 1.10 6.51
C LEU A 58 0.83 2.37 7.15
N ALA A 59 1.71 3.09 6.45
CA ALA A 59 2.19 4.38 6.90
C ALA A 59 1.06 5.43 6.96
N LEU A 60 0.14 5.45 5.99
CA LEU A 60 -1.04 6.31 6.00
C LEU A 60 -1.97 5.98 7.17
N VAL A 61 -2.22 4.70 7.43
CA VAL A 61 -3.00 4.23 8.60
C VAL A 61 -2.39 4.74 9.90
N ARG A 62 -1.05 4.67 10.05
CA ARG A 62 -0.35 5.19 11.23
C ARG A 62 -0.43 6.72 11.36
N LEU A 63 -0.47 7.44 10.25
CA LEU A 63 -0.53 8.91 10.23
C LEU A 63 -1.96 9.45 10.40
N ASP A 64 -2.98 8.61 10.23
CA ASP A 64 -4.37 9.00 10.42
C ASP A 64 -4.68 9.17 11.93
N PRO A 65 -5.05 10.38 12.39
CA PRO A 65 -5.37 10.63 13.79
C PRO A 65 -6.62 9.88 14.28
N ALA A 66 -7.45 9.35 13.37
CA ALA A 66 -8.61 8.54 13.72
C ALA A 66 -8.28 7.04 13.90
N THR A 67 -7.05 6.62 13.61
CA THR A 67 -6.60 5.24 13.82
C THR A 67 -6.11 5.03 15.25
N GLU A 68 -6.60 3.98 15.90
CA GLU A 68 -6.05 3.49 17.16
C GLU A 68 -5.16 2.27 16.90
N LEU A 69 -3.86 2.40 17.19
CA LEU A 69 -2.88 1.32 17.06
C LEU A 69 -2.54 0.73 18.44
N ASP A 70 -2.69 -0.59 18.58
CA ASP A 70 -2.32 -1.33 19.78
C ASP A 70 -0.80 -1.60 19.82
N HIS A 71 -0.07 -0.84 20.65
CA HIS A 71 1.39 -0.94 20.82
C HIS A 71 2.14 -0.94 19.46
N PRO A 72 2.06 0.16 18.69
CA PRO A 72 2.70 0.24 17.37
C PRO A 72 4.21 0.06 17.49
N ASP A 73 4.78 -0.79 16.64
CA ASP A 73 6.22 -0.98 16.55
C ASP A 73 6.84 0.14 15.69
N PRO A 74 7.80 0.91 16.19
CA PRO A 74 8.38 2.03 15.44
C PRO A 74 9.28 1.57 14.28
N PHE A 75 9.61 0.29 14.19
CA PHE A 75 10.49 -0.26 13.16
C PHE A 75 9.73 -1.14 12.15
N GLU A 76 8.69 -1.85 12.59
CA GLU A 76 7.95 -2.81 11.76
C GLU A 76 6.44 -2.52 11.75
N ALA A 77 5.99 -1.73 10.79
CA ALA A 77 4.59 -1.27 10.69
C ALA A 77 3.56 -2.40 10.47
N THR A 78 4.00 -3.58 10.03
CA THR A 78 3.13 -4.76 9.87
C THR A 78 2.78 -5.42 11.20
N ARG A 79 3.56 -5.16 12.25
CA ARG A 79 3.43 -5.86 13.52
C ARG A 79 2.15 -5.43 14.23
N ARG A 80 1.24 -6.39 14.48
CA ARG A 80 -0.06 -6.20 15.15
C ARG A 80 -1.04 -5.32 14.37
N ILE A 81 -0.86 -5.18 13.05
CA ILE A 81 -1.79 -4.39 12.24
C ILE A 81 -3.23 -4.94 12.31
N GLU A 82 -3.40 -6.24 12.55
CA GLU A 82 -4.69 -6.90 12.73
C GLU A 82 -5.43 -6.44 13.99
N ASN A 83 -4.72 -5.87 14.97
CA ASN A 83 -5.32 -5.30 16.19
C ASN A 83 -5.70 -3.82 16.03
N ALA A 84 -5.37 -3.19 14.90
CA ALA A 84 -5.68 -1.78 14.67
C ALA A 84 -7.20 -1.57 14.55
N SER A 85 -7.70 -0.55 15.22
CA SER A 85 -9.05 -0.05 15.02
C SER A 85 -8.97 1.14 14.07
N LEU A 86 -9.49 0.96 12.84
CA LEU A 86 -9.51 2.01 11.82
C LEU A 86 -10.91 2.21 11.23
N PRO A 87 -11.37 3.46 11.04
CA PRO A 87 -12.59 3.74 10.30
C PRO A 87 -12.52 3.18 8.88
N GLY A 88 -13.51 2.39 8.47
CA GLY A 88 -13.54 1.79 7.12
C GLY A 88 -12.78 0.48 6.95
N GLY A 89 -11.96 0.09 7.94
CA GLY A 89 -11.20 -1.17 7.91
C GLY A 89 -10.06 -1.18 6.89
N LEU A 90 -9.21 -2.22 6.98
CA LEU A 90 -8.10 -2.45 6.06
C LEU A 90 -8.28 -3.79 5.36
N PRO A 91 -8.66 -3.84 4.07
CA PRO A 91 -8.92 -5.09 3.36
C PRO A 91 -7.61 -5.78 2.93
N LEU A 92 -6.74 -6.13 3.89
CA LEU A 92 -5.41 -6.71 3.65
C LEU A 92 -5.47 -7.96 2.78
N HIS A 93 -6.48 -8.82 2.97
CA HIS A 93 -6.66 -10.04 2.17
C HIS A 93 -6.90 -9.75 0.67
N GLN A 94 -7.40 -8.55 0.33
CA GLN A 94 -7.59 -8.12 -1.06
C GLN A 94 -6.38 -7.36 -1.59
N MET A 95 -5.61 -6.69 -0.72
CA MET A 95 -4.40 -5.96 -1.09
C MET A 95 -3.19 -6.89 -1.27
N ILE A 96 -3.15 -8.00 -0.54
CA ILE A 96 -2.07 -9.00 -0.56
C ILE A 96 -2.65 -10.40 -0.84
N PRO A 97 -3.32 -10.62 -1.99
CA PRO A 97 -3.92 -11.91 -2.34
C PRO A 97 -2.87 -12.98 -2.69
N GLY A 98 -1.61 -12.58 -2.88
CA GLY A 98 -0.50 -13.48 -3.22
C GLY A 98 -0.06 -13.36 -4.67
N TYR A 99 0.94 -14.17 -5.03
CA TYR A 99 1.77 -14.00 -6.22
C TYR A 99 1.03 -13.85 -7.56
N THR A 100 -0.10 -14.54 -7.74
CA THR A 100 -0.79 -14.65 -9.03
C THR A 100 -1.87 -13.61 -9.25
N ASP A 101 -2.15 -12.74 -8.28
CA ASP A 101 -3.33 -11.87 -8.32
C ASP A 101 -2.99 -10.37 -8.17
N ASN A 102 -2.03 -9.93 -8.98
CA ASN A 102 -1.55 -8.54 -8.99
C ASN A 102 -2.62 -7.54 -9.45
N LEU A 103 -3.51 -7.94 -10.38
CA LEU A 103 -4.56 -7.06 -10.88
C LEU A 103 -5.59 -6.72 -9.78
N ASN A 104 -6.11 -7.71 -9.07
CA ASN A 104 -7.08 -7.46 -8.00
C ASN A 104 -6.42 -6.73 -6.83
N ALA A 105 -5.17 -7.06 -6.50
CA ALA A 105 -4.39 -6.32 -5.51
C ALA A 105 -4.30 -4.83 -5.82
N ALA A 106 -3.92 -4.47 -7.05
CA ALA A 106 -3.82 -3.07 -7.46
C ALA A 106 -5.16 -2.34 -7.39
N ARG A 107 -6.25 -3.00 -7.78
CA ARG A 107 -7.62 -2.45 -7.67
C ARG A 107 -8.01 -2.21 -6.21
N ALA A 108 -7.73 -3.16 -5.32
CA ALA A 108 -8.03 -3.05 -3.88
C ALA A 108 -7.27 -1.90 -3.22
N VAL A 109 -5.95 -1.79 -3.50
CA VAL A 109 -5.13 -0.69 -2.96
C VAL A 109 -5.62 0.66 -3.50
N LEU A 110 -5.86 0.79 -4.81
CA LEU A 110 -6.36 2.05 -5.40
C LEU A 110 -7.73 2.44 -4.81
N ALA A 111 -8.64 1.48 -4.65
CA ALA A 111 -9.96 1.72 -4.07
C ALA A 111 -9.84 2.25 -2.63
N TRP A 112 -8.97 1.65 -1.82
CA TRP A 112 -8.74 2.12 -0.46
C TRP A 112 -8.16 3.55 -0.46
N LEU A 113 -7.12 3.82 -1.26
CA LEU A 113 -6.48 5.14 -1.32
C LEU A 113 -7.48 6.25 -1.74
N THR A 114 -8.27 5.99 -2.79
CA THR A 114 -9.25 6.97 -3.31
C THR A 114 -10.48 7.14 -2.42
N THR A 115 -10.75 6.20 -1.51
CA THR A 115 -11.83 6.30 -0.53
C THR A 115 -11.41 7.14 0.68
N HIS A 116 -10.18 6.98 1.15
CA HIS A 116 -9.70 7.58 2.40
C HIS A 116 -8.92 8.88 2.20
N HIS A 117 -8.44 9.17 0.98
CA HIS A 117 -7.62 10.35 0.71
C HIS A 117 -8.04 11.09 -0.56
N HIS A 118 -7.74 12.40 -0.59
CA HIS A 118 -7.85 13.20 -1.81
C HIS A 118 -6.68 12.88 -2.74
N THR A 119 -6.99 12.19 -3.84
CA THR A 119 -5.99 11.77 -4.84
C THR A 119 -6.02 12.67 -6.07
N ASP A 120 -4.87 12.87 -6.70
CA ASP A 120 -4.80 13.49 -8.02
C ASP A 120 -5.57 12.66 -9.07
N PRO A 121 -6.55 13.24 -9.78
CA PRO A 121 -7.38 12.50 -10.74
C PRO A 121 -6.61 11.95 -11.94
N ALA A 122 -5.50 12.59 -12.36
CA ALA A 122 -4.75 12.18 -13.54
C ALA A 122 -4.03 10.84 -13.32
N ILE A 123 -3.35 10.66 -12.19
CA ILE A 123 -2.67 9.40 -11.89
C ILE A 123 -3.68 8.28 -11.61
N VAL A 124 -4.81 8.59 -10.96
CA VAL A 124 -5.90 7.62 -10.75
C VAL A 124 -6.47 7.15 -12.08
N ALA A 125 -6.70 8.06 -13.03
CA ALA A 125 -7.19 7.70 -14.36
C ALA A 125 -6.19 6.78 -15.10
N ALA A 126 -4.91 7.12 -15.07
CA ALA A 126 -3.86 6.32 -15.68
C ALA A 126 -3.77 4.89 -15.08
N ILE A 127 -3.86 4.76 -13.75
CA ILE A 127 -3.88 3.44 -13.08
C ILE A 127 -5.13 2.64 -13.50
N ARG A 128 -6.30 3.28 -13.59
CA ARG A 128 -7.54 2.62 -14.03
C ARG A 128 -7.45 2.12 -15.48
N GLU A 129 -6.85 2.90 -16.38
CA GLU A 129 -6.60 2.48 -17.76
C GLU A 129 -5.71 1.24 -17.84
N LEU A 130 -4.61 1.21 -17.07
CA LEU A 130 -3.72 0.04 -17.00
C LEU A 130 -4.45 -1.21 -16.49
N THR A 131 -5.29 -1.07 -15.45
CA THR A 131 -6.07 -2.21 -14.92
C THR A 131 -7.08 -2.75 -15.95
N THR A 132 -7.67 -1.88 -16.77
CA THR A 132 -8.61 -2.27 -17.83
C THR A 132 -7.89 -2.98 -18.98
N THR A 133 -6.69 -2.52 -19.33
CA THR A 133 -5.83 -3.16 -20.33
C THR A 133 -5.44 -4.58 -19.91
N LEU A 134 -4.99 -4.76 -18.66
CA LEU A 134 -4.63 -6.08 -18.11
C LEU A 134 -5.81 -7.05 -18.11
N GLU A 135 -6.99 -6.59 -17.68
CA GLU A 135 -8.21 -7.40 -17.67
C GLU A 135 -8.57 -7.91 -19.08
N THR A 136 -8.39 -7.07 -20.09
CA THR A 136 -8.62 -7.44 -21.50
C THR A 136 -7.57 -8.47 -21.98
N GLN A 137 -6.30 -8.33 -21.58
CA GLN A 137 -5.26 -9.30 -21.92
C GLN A 137 -5.54 -10.67 -21.29
N SER A 138 -5.88 -10.71 -19.99
CA SER A 138 -6.22 -11.96 -19.30
C SER A 138 -7.44 -12.67 -19.89
N GLN A 139 -8.41 -11.94 -20.44
CA GLN A 139 -9.55 -12.54 -21.15
C GLN A 139 -9.13 -13.14 -22.50
N THR A 140 -8.19 -12.51 -23.20
CA THR A 140 -7.69 -12.98 -24.49
C THR A 140 -6.83 -14.24 -24.33
N ASP A 141 -6.00 -14.29 -23.29
CA ASP A 141 -5.12 -15.45 -23.02
C ASP A 141 -5.89 -16.71 -22.58
N ASN A 142 -7.13 -16.55 -22.09
CA ASN A 142 -8.00 -17.63 -21.63
C ASN A 142 -9.03 -18.11 -22.67
N ALA A 143 -9.09 -17.48 -23.85
CA ALA A 143 -10.01 -17.78 -24.95
C ALA A 143 -9.39 -18.71 -26.01
#